data_AF-A0A7K1SMC6-F1
#
_entry.id   AF-A0A7K1SMC6-F1
#
_cell.length_a   1.000
_cell.length_b   1.000
_cell.length_c   1.000
_cell.angle_alpha   90.00
_cell.angle_beta   90.00
_cell.angle_gamma   90.00
#
_symmetry.space_group_name_H-M   'P 1'
#
loop_
_entity.id
_entity.type
_entity.pdbx_description
1 polymer ?
#
loop_
_entity_poly.entity_id
_entity_poly.type
_entity_poly.pdbx_seq_one_letter_code
_entity_poly.pdbx_strand_id
1 'polypeptide(L)'
;MSTEQSYVGRENYASPAQQPWSSHTYRTQIYLLVAAIARLSEEPESQIWKRLYEKLEAFYGIYLPGIPRRKNESLLRVAERHDVIDKVYLVAQAEKLSLQ
;
A
#
# COMPACT_ATOMS: atom_id res chain seq x y z
N MET A 1 45.74 -23.59 17.91
CA MET A 1 44.55 -23.75 17.05
C MET A 1 43.43 -22.94 17.70
N SER A 2 43.10 -21.78 17.13
CA SER A 2 42.03 -20.91 17.63
C SER A 2 41.01 -20.73 16.51
N THR A 3 39.81 -21.27 16.69
CA THR A 3 38.66 -21.02 15.82
C THR A 3 38.02 -19.70 16.26
N GLU A 4 38.15 -18.66 15.44
CA GLU A 4 37.36 -17.44 15.60
C GLU A 4 35.89 -17.75 15.31
N GLN A 5 35.06 -17.44 16.30
CA GLN A 5 33.61 -17.59 16.25
C GLN A 5 33.04 -16.61 15.22
N SER A 6 32.53 -17.15 14.10
CA SER A 6 31.72 -16.37 13.17
C SER A 6 30.43 -15.94 13.84
N TYR A 7 30.22 -14.64 13.92
CA TYR A 7 28.99 -14.01 14.38
C TYR A 7 27.86 -14.34 13.40
N VAL A 8 26.96 -15.24 13.80
CA VAL A 8 25.71 -15.54 13.10
C VAL A 8 24.59 -14.86 13.88
N GLY A 9 23.96 -13.82 13.31
CA GLY A 9 22.87 -13.17 14.04
C GLY A 9 22.39 -11.82 13.51
N ARG A 10 22.01 -11.74 12.24
CA ARG A 10 20.95 -10.83 11.76
C ARG A 10 20.31 -11.45 10.52
N GLU A 11 19.59 -12.53 10.75
CA GLU A 11 18.57 -12.99 9.83
C GLU A 11 17.43 -11.95 9.81
N ASN A 12 16.74 -11.86 8.67
CA ASN A 12 15.63 -10.96 8.33
C ASN A 12 15.97 -9.62 7.68
N TYR A 13 16.71 -9.66 6.56
CA TYR A 13 16.28 -8.85 5.41
C TYR A 13 15.93 -9.81 4.28
N ALA A 14 14.67 -9.78 3.89
CA ALA A 14 14.08 -10.62 2.88
C ALA A 14 14.96 -10.73 1.62
N SER A 15 15.09 -11.97 1.13
CA SER A 15 15.73 -12.27 -0.14
C SER A 15 15.09 -11.45 -1.28
N PRO A 16 15.87 -10.83 -2.18
CA PRO A 16 15.32 -10.02 -3.29
C PRO A 16 14.61 -10.84 -4.37
N ALA A 17 14.61 -12.18 -4.27
CA ALA A 17 13.97 -13.09 -5.22
C ALA A 17 12.46 -13.28 -5.01
N GLN A 18 11.89 -12.72 -3.93
CA GLN A 18 10.46 -12.82 -3.58
C GLN A 18 9.85 -11.45 -3.27
N GLN A 19 10.30 -10.38 -3.92
CA GLN A 19 9.54 -9.13 -3.88
C GLN A 19 8.37 -9.28 -4.86
N PRO A 20 7.11 -9.38 -4.38
CA PRO A 20 5.99 -9.46 -5.29
C PRO A 20 5.85 -8.06 -5.87
N TRP A 21 6.40 -7.81 -7.06
CA TRP A 21 6.26 -6.55 -7.80
C TRP A 21 6.96 -5.35 -7.13
N SER A 22 7.69 -4.55 -7.89
CA SER A 22 8.33 -3.35 -7.34
C SER A 22 7.26 -2.41 -6.76
N SER A 23 7.50 -1.80 -5.60
CA SER A 23 6.54 -0.89 -4.97
C SER A 23 6.07 0.23 -5.92
N HIS A 24 6.91 0.62 -6.87
CA HIS A 24 6.56 1.57 -7.93
C HIS A 24 5.43 1.05 -8.84
N THR A 25 5.44 -0.24 -9.18
CA THR A 25 4.41 -0.88 -10.00
C THR A 25 3.04 -0.86 -9.30
N TYR A 26 3.00 -1.15 -8.00
CA TYR A 26 1.76 -1.06 -7.22
C TYR A 26 1.19 0.35 -7.17
N ARG A 27 2.03 1.36 -6.93
CA ARG A 27 1.57 2.75 -6.86
C ARG A 27 0.89 3.16 -8.17
N THR A 28 1.53 2.88 -9.30
CA THR A 28 0.98 3.19 -10.62
C THR A 28 -0.34 2.43 -10.86
N GLN A 29 -0.42 1.15 -10.51
CA GLN A 29 -1.66 0.39 -10.66
C GLN A 29 -2.81 0.94 -9.80
N ILE A 30 -2.54 1.30 -8.55
CA ILE A 30 -3.57 1.88 -7.68
C ILE A 30 -4.04 3.23 -8.25
N TYR A 31 -3.12 4.07 -8.74
CA TYR A 31 -3.50 5.31 -9.43
C TYR A 31 -4.40 5.06 -10.63
N LEU A 32 -4.08 4.08 -11.48
CA LEU A 32 -4.90 3.72 -12.63
C LEU A 32 -6.28 3.17 -12.20
N LEU A 33 -6.35 2.41 -11.11
CA LEU A 33 -7.61 1.94 -10.54
C LEU A 33 -8.46 3.12 -10.04
N VAL A 34 -7.87 4.03 -9.27
CA VAL A 34 -8.57 5.23 -8.77
C VAL A 34 -9.08 6.09 -9.91
N ALA A 35 -8.27 6.34 -10.94
CA ALA A 35 -8.68 7.08 -12.12
C ALA A 35 -9.83 6.38 -12.88
N ALA A 36 -9.81 5.04 -12.95
CA ALA A 36 -10.89 4.28 -13.58
C ALA A 36 -12.19 4.36 -12.76
N ILE A 37 -12.11 4.24 -11.43
CA ILE A 37 -13.25 4.38 -10.52
C ILE A 37 -13.84 5.78 -10.63
N ALA A 38 -13.00 6.83 -10.58
CA ALA A 38 -13.43 8.22 -10.72
C ALA A 38 -14.21 8.46 -12.02
N ARG A 39 -13.78 7.84 -13.13
CA ARG A 39 -14.51 7.89 -14.40
C ARG A 39 -15.84 7.15 -14.37
N LEU A 40 -15.91 6.00 -13.70
CA LEU A 40 -17.13 5.20 -13.60
C LEU A 40 -18.17 5.81 -12.67
N SER A 41 -17.73 6.41 -11.55
CA SER A 41 -18.61 7.00 -10.54
C SER A 41 -18.87 8.49 -10.75
N GLU A 42 -18.26 9.12 -11.75
CA GLU A 42 -18.31 10.59 -11.98
C GLU A 42 -17.90 11.42 -10.76
N GLU A 43 -17.00 10.88 -9.92
CA GLU A 43 -16.54 11.53 -8.69
C GLU A 43 -15.08 12.00 -8.80
N PRO A 44 -14.68 13.05 -8.07
CA PRO A 44 -13.28 13.44 -8.02
C PRO A 44 -12.42 12.38 -7.31
N GLU A 45 -11.18 12.20 -7.78
CA GLU A 45 -10.23 11.22 -7.22
C GLU A 45 -10.03 11.37 -5.70
N SER A 46 -10.13 12.59 -5.16
CA SER A 46 -10.01 12.86 -3.73
C SER A 46 -11.07 12.13 -2.89
N GLN A 47 -12.30 12.01 -3.40
CA GLN A 47 -13.37 11.27 -2.74
C GLN A 47 -13.15 9.76 -2.83
N ILE A 48 -12.64 9.28 -3.97
CA ILE A 48 -12.27 7.88 -4.13
C ILE A 48 -11.21 7.50 -3.10
N TRP A 49 -10.13 8.28 -3.01
CA TRP A 49 -9.07 8.07 -2.03
C TRP A 49 -9.60 8.03 -0.60
N LYS A 50 -10.47 8.97 -0.23
CA LYS A 50 -11.10 9.00 1.09
C LYS A 50 -11.85 7.70 1.38
N ARG A 51 -12.72 7.24 0.47
CA ARG A 51 -13.46 5.98 0.62
C ARG A 51 -12.55 4.77 0.71
N LEU A 52 -11.48 4.71 -0.10
CA LEU A 52 -10.52 3.60 -0.04
C LEU A 52 -9.85 3.53 1.34
N TYR A 53 -9.48 4.66 1.93
CA TYR A 53 -8.86 4.69 3.25
C TYR A 53 -9.84 4.37 4.38
N GLU A 54 -11.09 4.83 4.29
CA GLU A 54 -12.17 4.43 5.22
C GLU A 54 -12.43 2.92 5.14
N LYS A 55 -12.47 2.33 3.94
CA LYS A 55 -12.61 0.89 3.75
C LYS A 55 -11.40 0.12 4.26
N LEU A 56 -10.19 0.65 4.09
CA LEU A 56 -8.98 0.05 4.63
C LEU A 56 -9.00 0.00 6.17
N GLU A 57 -9.47 1.07 6.81
CA GLU A 57 -9.68 1.11 8.25
C GLU A 57 -10.77 0.11 8.68
N ALA A 58 -11.91 0.09 7.98
CA ALA A 58 -13.03 -0.79 8.32
C ALA A 58 -12.71 -2.29 8.16
N PHE A 59 -12.02 -2.67 7.08
CA PHE A 59 -11.74 -4.09 6.79
C PHE A 59 -10.48 -4.62 7.47
N TYR A 60 -9.46 -3.78 7.64
CA TYR A 60 -8.15 -4.23 8.11
C TYR A 60 -7.69 -3.54 9.41
N GLY A 61 -8.46 -2.59 9.95
CA GLY A 61 -8.07 -1.82 11.14
C GLY A 61 -6.90 -0.86 10.89
N ILE A 62 -6.62 -0.50 9.63
CA ILE A 62 -5.44 0.30 9.26
C ILE A 62 -5.85 1.76 9.03
N TYR A 63 -5.52 2.62 9.99
CA TYR A 63 -5.74 4.06 9.89
C TYR A 63 -4.52 4.81 9.32
N LEU A 64 -4.46 4.96 8.00
CA LEU A 64 -3.37 5.69 7.31
C LEU A 64 -3.30 7.20 7.60
N PRO A 65 -4.43 7.94 7.76
CA PRO A 65 -4.37 9.39 8.01
C PRO A 65 -3.72 9.81 9.34
N GLY A 66 -3.63 8.91 10.32
CA GLY A 66 -3.04 9.20 11.65
C GLY A 66 -1.54 8.98 11.77
N ILE A 67 -0.91 8.41 10.74
CA ILE A 67 0.51 8.02 10.72
C ILE A 67 1.43 8.75 9.71
N PRO A 68 1.05 9.86 9.01
CA PRO A 68 2.00 10.63 8.21
C PRO A 68 3.15 11.17 9.06
N ARG A 69 4.40 11.05 8.57
CA ARG A 69 5.58 11.68 9.21
C ARG A 69 5.75 13.14 8.81
N ARG A 70 5.13 13.56 7.70
CA ARG A 70 5.25 14.90 7.12
C ARG A 70 3.87 15.39 6.67
N LYS A 71 3.65 16.70 6.75
CA LYS A 71 2.38 17.36 6.38
C LYS A 71 1.90 17.06 4.94
N ASN A 72 2.83 16.77 4.03
CA ASN A 72 2.55 16.51 2.61
C ASN A 72 2.92 15.08 2.19
N GLU A 73 3.00 14.13 3.14
CA GLU A 73 3.27 12.74 2.80
C GLU A 73 2.03 12.10 2.16
N SER A 74 2.17 11.61 0.93
CA SER A 74 1.10 10.85 0.27
C SER A 74 0.74 9.61 1.09
N LEU A 75 -0.56 9.38 1.30
CA LEU A 75 -1.06 8.22 2.03
C LEU A 75 -0.69 6.88 1.37
N LEU A 76 -0.45 6.85 0.05
CA LEU A 76 0.17 5.69 -0.61
C LEU A 76 1.60 5.43 -0.15
N ARG A 77 2.38 6.49 0.09
CA ARG A 77 3.75 6.37 0.61
C ARG A 77 3.75 5.88 2.05
N VAL A 78 2.77 6.32 2.83
CA VAL A 78 2.52 5.80 4.17
C VAL A 78 2.18 4.31 4.08
N ALA A 79 1.24 3.91 3.23
CA ALA A 79 0.87 2.51 3.04
C ALA A 79 2.07 1.63 2.66
N GLU A 80 2.93 2.10 1.77
CA GLU A 80 4.16 1.40 1.37
C GLU A 80 5.14 1.23 2.54
N ARG A 81 5.36 2.27 3.35
CA ARG A 81 6.26 2.21 4.51
C ARG A 81 5.78 1.21 5.57
N HIS A 82 4.47 1.06 5.69
CA HIS A 82 3.85 0.16 6.66
C HIS A 82 3.52 -1.22 6.08
N ASP A 83 3.97 -1.51 4.86
CA ASP A 83 3.79 -2.80 4.17
C ASP A 83 2.30 -3.21 4.05
N VAL A 84 1.46 -2.24 3.67
CA VAL A 84 -0.01 -2.42 3.49
C VAL A 84 -0.50 -1.91 2.14
N ILE A 85 0.42 -1.68 1.20
CA ILE A 85 0.09 -1.17 -0.14
C ILE A 85 -0.71 -2.17 -0.98
N ASP A 86 -0.47 -3.46 -0.75
CA ASP A 86 -1.23 -4.60 -1.28
C ASP A 86 -2.71 -4.53 -0.88
N LYS A 87 -2.99 -4.22 0.39
CA LYS A 87 -4.36 -4.07 0.90
C LYS A 87 -5.06 -2.88 0.28
N VAL A 88 -4.36 -1.76 0.08
CA VAL A 88 -4.91 -0.60 -0.66
C VAL A 88 -5.27 -0.99 -2.09
N TYR A 89 -4.43 -1.79 -2.76
CA TYR A 89 -4.73 -2.32 -4.08
C TYR A 89 -5.97 -3.22 -4.09
N LEU A 90 -6.08 -4.16 -3.14
CA LEU A 90 -7.22 -5.05 -3.02
C LEU A 90 -8.53 -4.29 -2.79
N VAL A 91 -8.53 -3.29 -1.91
CA VAL A 91 -9.71 -2.44 -1.67
C VAL A 91 -10.07 -1.65 -2.93
N ALA A 92 -9.09 -1.08 -3.64
CA ALA A 92 -9.34 -0.36 -4.89
C ALA A 92 -9.90 -1.28 -6.00
N GLN A 93 -9.41 -2.51 -6.08
CA GLN A 93 -9.92 -3.49 -7.04
C GLN A 93 -11.36 -3.89 -6.71
N ALA A 94 -11.67 -4.13 -5.44
CA ALA A 94 -13.03 -4.42 -4.98
C ALA A 94 -13.99 -3.24 -5.27
N GLU A 95 -13.55 -2.01 -5.06
CA GLU A 95 -14.33 -0.80 -5.39
C GLU A 95 -14.70 -0.76 -6.86
N LYS A 96 -13.71 -0.97 -7.74
CA LYS A 96 -13.94 -0.97 -9.19
C LYS A 96 -14.94 -2.05 -9.59
N LEU A 97 -14.81 -3.26 -9.04
CA LEU A 97 -15.73 -4.37 -9.34
C LEU A 97 -17.17 -4.07 -8.91
N SER A 98 -17.38 -3.31 -7.83
CA SER A 98 -18.72 -2.92 -7.36
C SER A 98 -19.45 -1.92 -8.28
N LEU A 99 -18.72 -1.28 -9.20
CA LEU A 99 -19.24 -0.28 -10.13
C LEU A 99 -19.44 -0.80 -11.57
N GLN A 100 -19.14 -2.09 -11.81
CA GLN A 100 -19.35 -2.75 -13.11
C GLN A 100 -20.70 -3.45 -13.15
#